data_AF-A0A2H0PLE5-F1
#
_entry.id   AF-A0A2H0PLE5-F1
#
_cell.length_a   1.000
_cell.length_b   1.000
_cell.length_c   1.000
_cell.angle_alpha   90.00
_cell.angle_beta   90.00
_cell.angle_gamma   90.00
#
_symmetry.space_group_name_H-M   'P 1'
#
loop_
_entity.id
_entity.type
_entity.pdbx_description
1 polymer ?
#
loop_
_entity_poly.entity_id
_entity_poly.type
_entity_poly.pdbx_seq_one_letter_code
_entity_poly.pdbx_strand_id
1 'polypeptide(L)'
;MGYAYGWNERLNIYGNLHPTAMLYRTFAAELGAGYEIFKQLGPIPELYLDARLAFASDAESFAAFPIISPIVSYDISWWNPYGGMDFLFQFHDNDRVWTPQSMTFFVGSAFQVSDKLETGLELKWSGFNHSFERASVDHPKAFGSDQGVLAPYLFVSYQFGGGKE
;
A
#
# COMPACT_ATOMS: atom_id res chain seq x y z
N MET A 1 2.44 -3.38 -12.68
CA MET A 1 1.40 -4.44 -12.58
C MET A 1 0.68 -4.54 -13.92
N GLY A 2 1.05 -5.52 -14.74
CA GLY A 2 0.40 -5.80 -16.02
C GLY A 2 0.30 -7.30 -16.15
N TYR A 3 -0.91 -7.81 -16.44
CA TYR A 3 -1.26 -9.22 -16.37
C TYR A 3 -1.00 -9.82 -14.98
N ALA A 4 -2.05 -9.78 -14.15
CA ALA A 4 -2.08 -10.43 -12.85
C ALA A 4 -2.07 -11.96 -12.99
N TYR A 5 -0.98 -12.57 -13.47
CA TYR A 5 -0.73 -13.98 -13.20
C TYR A 5 -0.09 -14.08 -11.82
N GLY A 6 -0.88 -13.94 -10.76
CA GLY A 6 -0.57 -14.65 -9.52
C GLY A 6 -1.30 -15.99 -9.57
N TRP A 7 -1.74 -16.55 -8.44
CA TRP A 7 -2.37 -17.89 -8.37
C TRP A 7 -3.42 -18.16 -9.48
N ASN A 8 -4.10 -17.12 -9.99
CA ASN A 8 -4.86 -17.13 -11.24
C ASN A 8 -4.71 -15.78 -11.98
N GLU A 9 -5.34 -15.62 -13.15
CA GLU A 9 -5.31 -14.41 -14.01
C GLU A 9 -5.82 -13.11 -13.37
N ARG A 10 -6.44 -13.17 -12.18
CA ARG A 10 -7.04 -12.02 -11.48
C ARG A 10 -6.51 -11.79 -10.08
N LEU A 11 -5.78 -12.75 -9.52
CA LEU A 11 -5.32 -12.72 -8.14
C LEU A 11 -3.82 -12.68 -8.12
N ASN A 12 -3.26 -11.58 -7.63
CA ASN A 12 -1.83 -11.41 -7.40
C ASN A 12 -1.51 -11.54 -5.91
N ILE A 13 -0.36 -12.14 -5.57
CA ILE A 13 0.20 -12.16 -4.22
C ILE A 13 1.58 -11.50 -4.27
N TYR A 14 1.84 -10.56 -3.38
CA TYR A 14 3.07 -9.78 -3.42
C TYR A 14 3.55 -9.41 -2.02
N GLY A 15 4.82 -8.99 -1.93
CA GLY A 15 5.39 -8.38 -0.75
C GLY A 15 6.08 -7.07 -1.10
N ASN A 16 5.85 -6.04 -0.29
CA ASN A 16 6.49 -4.73 -0.43
C ASN A 16 7.45 -4.49 0.73
N LEU A 17 8.60 -3.91 0.41
CA LEU A 17 9.46 -3.26 1.38
C LEU A 17 9.39 -1.77 1.17
N HIS A 18 9.33 -1.01 2.27
CA HIS A 18 9.29 0.46 2.26
C HIS A 18 10.57 1.03 2.90
N PRO A 19 11.71 1.08 2.19
CA PRO A 19 12.97 1.56 2.75
C PRO A 19 12.90 2.99 3.30
N THR A 20 12.05 3.85 2.71
CA THR A 20 11.86 5.22 3.19
C THR A 20 11.23 5.28 4.57
N ALA A 21 10.57 4.22 5.04
CA ALA A 21 10.09 4.13 6.42
C ALA A 21 11.26 4.28 7.43
N MET A 22 12.48 3.85 7.06
CA MET A 22 13.65 3.97 7.95
C MET A 22 14.01 5.42 8.25
N LEU A 23 13.74 6.35 7.33
CA LEU A 23 13.92 7.79 7.57
C LEU A 23 13.00 8.28 8.71
N TYR A 24 11.91 7.57 8.93
CA TYR A 24 10.95 7.80 9.99
C TYR A 24 11.18 6.88 11.20
N ARG A 25 12.38 6.29 11.35
CA ARG A 25 12.75 5.37 12.44
C ARG A 25 11.86 4.13 12.54
N THR A 26 11.19 3.75 11.46
CA THR A 26 10.32 2.58 11.41
C THR A 26 10.81 1.66 10.29
N PHE A 27 10.82 0.35 10.53
CA PHE A 27 10.86 -0.62 9.45
C PHE A 27 9.43 -0.93 9.03
N ALA A 28 9.12 -0.80 7.74
CA ALA A 28 7.80 -1.14 7.22
C ALA A 28 7.90 -2.13 6.06
N ALA A 29 7.11 -3.19 6.16
CA ALA A 29 6.93 -4.19 5.12
C ALA A 29 5.45 -4.50 4.97
N GLU A 30 5.03 -4.93 3.79
CA GLU A 30 3.66 -5.35 3.54
C GLU A 30 3.65 -6.72 2.87
N LEU A 31 2.65 -7.52 3.20
CA LEU A 31 2.32 -8.75 2.48
C LEU A 31 0.86 -8.68 2.10
N GLY A 32 0.55 -8.85 0.82
CA GLY A 32 -0.80 -8.61 0.32
C GLY A 32 -1.21 -9.46 -0.85
N ALA A 33 -2.49 -9.34 -1.17
CA ALA A 33 -3.09 -9.90 -2.36
C ALA A 33 -3.99 -8.86 -3.05
N GLY A 34 -3.78 -8.69 -4.35
CA GLY A 34 -4.59 -7.84 -5.21
C GLY A 34 -5.55 -8.69 -6.03
N TYR A 35 -6.82 -8.29 -6.07
CA TYR A 35 -7.84 -8.91 -6.91
C TYR A 35 -8.33 -7.94 -7.99
N GLU A 36 -8.10 -8.29 -9.25
CA GLU A 36 -8.56 -7.55 -10.42
C GLU A 36 -10.09 -7.62 -10.51
N ILE A 37 -10.75 -6.46 -10.34
CA ILE A 37 -12.20 -6.32 -10.54
C ILE A 37 -12.49 -6.11 -12.02
N PHE A 38 -11.72 -5.21 -12.65
CA PHE A 38 -11.85 -4.85 -14.05
C PHE A 38 -10.48 -4.66 -14.68
N LYS A 39 -10.19 -5.46 -15.72
CA LYS A 39 -8.97 -5.37 -16.51
C LYS A 39 -8.94 -4.10 -17.37
N GLN A 40 -7.76 -3.51 -17.55
CA GLN A 40 -7.57 -2.43 -18.51
C GLN A 40 -8.03 -2.82 -19.92
N LEU A 41 -8.83 -1.95 -20.56
CA LEU A 41 -9.32 -2.14 -21.93
C LEU A 41 -9.14 -0.86 -22.74
N GLY A 42 -8.09 -0.82 -23.57
CA GLY A 42 -7.75 0.37 -24.35
C GLY A 42 -7.51 1.57 -23.43
N PRO A 43 -8.29 2.67 -23.55
CA PRO A 43 -8.15 3.86 -22.70
C PRO A 43 -8.79 3.72 -21.30
N ILE A 44 -9.52 2.62 -21.03
CA ILE A 44 -10.20 2.43 -19.74
C ILE A 44 -9.19 1.86 -18.74
N PRO A 45 -8.94 2.53 -17.61
CA PRO A 45 -7.99 2.05 -16.60
C PRO A 45 -8.48 0.76 -15.92
N GLU A 46 -7.54 0.06 -15.32
CA GLU A 46 -7.80 -1.11 -14.49
C GLU A 46 -8.32 -0.67 -13.11
N LEU A 47 -9.19 -1.49 -12.52
CA LEU A 47 -9.65 -1.37 -11.14
C LEU A 47 -9.37 -2.69 -10.41
N TYR A 48 -8.71 -2.61 -9.27
CA TYR A 48 -8.48 -3.76 -8.42
C TYR A 48 -8.72 -3.41 -6.95
N LEU A 49 -9.00 -4.46 -6.18
CA LEU A 49 -9.10 -4.39 -4.72
C LEU A 49 -7.87 -5.06 -4.14
N ASP A 50 -7.12 -4.30 -3.38
CA ASP A 50 -5.94 -4.77 -2.67
C ASP A 50 -6.26 -5.02 -1.21
N ALA A 51 -5.85 -6.17 -0.68
CA ALA A 51 -5.94 -6.50 0.73
C ALA A 51 -4.56 -6.92 1.23
N ARG A 52 -4.02 -6.17 2.19
CA ARG A 52 -2.65 -6.38 2.69
C ARG A 52 -2.54 -6.24 4.19
N LEU A 53 -1.53 -6.88 4.75
CA LEU A 53 -1.08 -6.68 6.12
C LEU A 53 0.18 -5.82 6.08
N ALA A 54 0.11 -4.62 6.65
CA ALA A 54 1.28 -3.77 6.88
C ALA A 54 1.89 -4.10 8.25
N PHE A 55 3.17 -4.42 8.24
CA PHE A 55 3.97 -4.65 9.43
C PHE A 55 4.86 -3.44 9.63
N ALA A 56 4.70 -2.77 10.76
CA ALA A 56 5.52 -1.63 11.17
C ALA A 56 6.21 -1.97 12.48
N SER A 57 7.51 -1.73 12.55
CA SER A 57 8.29 -1.94 13.77
C SER A 57 9.24 -0.77 13.99
N ASP A 58 9.38 -0.35 15.24
CA ASP A 58 10.51 0.45 15.69
C ASP A 58 11.39 -0.36 16.66
N ALA A 59 12.28 0.30 17.41
CA ALA A 59 13.20 -0.37 18.32
C ALA A 59 12.52 -1.01 19.54
N GLU A 60 11.31 -0.58 19.89
CA GLU A 60 10.62 -0.94 21.14
C GLU A 60 9.31 -1.69 20.89
N SER A 61 8.77 -1.60 19.68
CA SER A 61 7.43 -2.08 19.38
C SER A 61 7.25 -2.59 17.95
N PHE A 62 6.21 -3.40 17.81
CA PHE A 62 5.77 -4.00 16.56
C PHE A 62 4.25 -3.87 16.46
N ALA A 63 3.77 -3.48 15.30
CA ALA A 63 2.36 -3.40 14.99
C ALA A 63 2.07 -4.02 13.63
N ALA A 64 0.88 -4.62 13.52
CA ALA A 64 0.35 -5.16 12.28
C ALA A 64 -1.01 -4.51 11.98
N PHE A 65 -1.13 -3.95 10.80
CA PHE A 65 -2.31 -3.23 10.37
C PHE A 65 -2.87 -3.87 9.09
N PRO A 66 -4.04 -4.52 9.14
CA PRO A 66 -4.79 -4.81 7.93
C PRO A 66 -5.16 -3.53 7.18
N ILE A 67 -4.96 -3.57 5.87
CA ILE A 67 -5.29 -2.51 4.94
C ILE A 67 -6.12 -3.10 3.80
N ILE A 68 -7.18 -2.40 3.42
CA ILE A 68 -7.92 -2.67 2.20
C ILE A 68 -7.87 -1.42 1.34
N SER A 69 -7.58 -1.57 0.06
CA SER A 69 -7.40 -0.44 -0.85
C SER A 69 -8.08 -0.69 -2.20
N PRO A 70 -9.13 0.05 -2.56
CA PRO A 70 -9.51 0.17 -3.96
C PRO A 70 -8.46 0.99 -4.71
N ILE A 71 -7.97 0.46 -5.83
CA ILE A 71 -6.91 1.08 -6.61
C ILE A 71 -7.30 1.11 -8.08
N VAL A 72 -7.08 2.27 -8.70
CA VAL A 72 -7.16 2.45 -10.15
C VAL A 72 -5.74 2.59 -10.68
N SER A 73 -5.42 1.85 -11.74
CA SER A 73 -4.10 1.83 -12.37
C SER A 73 -4.23 1.88 -13.89
N TYR A 74 -3.14 2.26 -14.54
CA TYR A 74 -3.03 2.21 -15.99
C TYR A 74 -1.63 1.74 -16.37
N ASP A 75 -1.51 0.59 -17.03
CA ASP A 75 -0.23 0.05 -17.46
C ASP A 75 0.21 0.69 -18.80
N ILE A 76 1.42 1.26 -18.78
CA ILE A 76 2.10 1.89 -19.91
C ILE A 76 3.48 1.23 -20.05
N SER A 77 3.49 -0.01 -20.53
CA SER A 77 4.71 -0.79 -20.78
C SER A 77 5.53 -1.04 -19.50
N TRP A 78 6.53 -0.21 -19.22
CA TRP A 78 7.39 -0.31 -18.04
C TRP A 78 6.96 0.63 -16.91
N TRP A 79 6.05 1.57 -17.16
CA TRP A 79 5.57 2.56 -16.20
C TRP A 79 4.07 2.38 -15.93
N ASN A 80 3.71 2.44 -14.66
CA ASN A 80 2.36 2.20 -14.17
C ASN A 80 1.96 3.33 -13.22
N PRO A 81 1.34 4.42 -13.69
CA PRO A 81 0.67 5.36 -12.81
C PRO A 81 -0.55 4.70 -12.15
N TYR A 82 -0.76 5.00 -10.88
CA TYR A 82 -1.90 4.47 -10.13
C TYR A 82 -2.32 5.41 -9.00
N GLY A 83 -3.52 5.21 -8.47
CA GLY A 83 -4.02 5.95 -7.32
C GLY A 83 -5.16 5.21 -6.65
N GLY A 84 -5.38 5.50 -5.38
CA GLY A 84 -6.34 4.79 -4.58
C GLY A 84 -6.54 5.39 -3.20
N MET A 85 -7.12 4.59 -2.32
CA MET A 85 -7.35 4.96 -0.93
C MET A 85 -7.10 3.76 -0.03
N ASP A 86 -6.23 3.89 0.96
CA ASP A 86 -6.03 2.87 1.98
C ASP A 86 -7.06 3.05 3.11
N PHE A 87 -7.76 1.98 3.44
CA PHE A 87 -8.53 1.83 4.67
C PHE A 87 -7.71 1.01 5.64
N LEU A 88 -7.07 1.67 6.61
CA LEU A 88 -6.27 1.00 7.62
C LEU A 88 -7.15 0.62 8.81
N PHE A 89 -7.13 -0.65 9.21
CA PHE A 89 -7.83 -1.13 10.39
C PHE A 89 -6.81 -1.56 11.45
N GLN A 90 -7.23 -1.49 12.72
CA GLN A 90 -6.43 -1.93 13.85
C GLN A 90 -7.31 -2.84 14.71
N PHE A 91 -6.87 -4.07 14.93
CA PHE A 91 -7.65 -5.05 15.70
C PHE A 91 -7.33 -5.05 17.20
N HIS A 92 -6.13 -4.62 17.59
CA HIS A 92 -5.69 -4.55 18.99
C HIS A 92 -5.68 -3.12 19.49
N ASP A 93 -6.06 -2.89 20.75
CA ASP A 93 -6.06 -1.57 21.40
C ASP A 93 -6.90 -0.51 20.64
N ASN A 94 -8.05 -0.95 20.11
CA ASN A 94 -8.97 -0.11 19.36
C ASN A 94 -10.39 -0.29 19.91
N ASP A 95 -11.08 0.82 20.21
CA ASP A 95 -12.47 0.83 20.66
C ASP A 95 -13.46 0.52 19.53
N ARG A 96 -13.02 0.54 18.26
CA ARG A 96 -13.85 0.37 17.06
C ARG A 96 -13.19 -0.50 16.00
N VAL A 97 -13.17 -1.80 16.26
CA VAL A 97 -12.58 -2.86 15.41
C VAL A 97 -13.08 -2.83 13.94
N TRP A 98 -14.31 -2.37 13.69
CA TRP A 98 -14.94 -2.42 12.36
C TRP A 98 -14.87 -1.11 11.58
N THR A 99 -14.30 -0.05 12.14
CA THR A 99 -14.15 1.23 11.45
C THR A 99 -12.69 1.48 11.08
N PRO A 100 -12.41 1.94 9.85
CA PRO A 100 -11.05 2.30 9.46
C PRO A 100 -10.53 3.42 10.35
N GLN A 101 -9.34 3.21 10.89
CA GLN A 101 -8.63 4.13 11.77
C GLN A 101 -8.09 5.33 10.99
N SER A 102 -7.64 5.08 9.77
CA SER A 102 -7.30 6.12 8.82
C SER A 102 -7.87 5.82 7.45
N MET A 103 -8.17 6.90 6.74
CA MET A 103 -8.42 6.89 5.30
C MET A 103 -7.28 7.66 4.66
N THR A 104 -6.51 6.98 3.82
CA THR A 104 -5.31 7.56 3.23
C THR A 104 -5.42 7.55 1.72
N PHE A 105 -5.63 8.72 1.12
CA PHE A 105 -5.57 8.85 -0.33
C PHE A 105 -4.12 8.75 -0.79
N PHE A 106 -3.90 8.12 -1.93
CA PHE A 106 -2.56 8.05 -2.50
C PHE A 106 -2.57 8.11 -4.02
N VAL A 107 -1.46 8.62 -4.54
CA VAL A 107 -1.11 8.56 -5.96
C VAL A 107 0.32 8.09 -6.06
N GLY A 108 0.60 7.26 -7.07
CA GLY A 108 1.90 6.66 -7.22
C GLY A 108 2.27 6.38 -8.66
N SER A 109 3.51 5.98 -8.83
CA SER A 109 4.05 5.47 -10.08
C SER A 109 4.95 4.30 -9.78
N ALA A 110 4.66 3.19 -10.44
CA ALA A 110 5.43 1.97 -10.36
C ALA A 110 6.19 1.73 -11.66
N PHE A 111 7.37 1.15 -11.56
CA PHE A 111 8.31 0.92 -12.64
C PHE A 111 8.76 -0.53 -12.63
N GLN A 112 8.48 -1.24 -13.72
CA GLN A 112 8.87 -2.64 -13.86
C GLN A 112 10.38 -2.75 -14.04
N VAL A 113 11.06 -3.47 -13.15
CA VAL A 113 12.51 -3.71 -13.22
C VAL A 113 12.81 -5.07 -13.85
N SER A 114 11.97 -6.07 -13.57
CA SER A 114 11.97 -7.41 -14.18
C SER A 114 10.58 -8.02 -14.08
N ASP A 115 10.34 -9.21 -14.61
CA ASP A 115 9.01 -9.86 -14.59
C ASP A 115 8.40 -10.05 -13.19
N LYS A 116 9.21 -9.95 -12.12
CA LYS A 116 8.79 -10.14 -10.72
C LYS A 116 9.14 -8.99 -9.80
N LEU A 117 9.94 -8.02 -10.25
CA LEU A 117 10.40 -6.91 -9.44
C LEU A 117 9.87 -5.60 -9.99
N GLU A 118 9.29 -4.81 -9.10
CA GLU A 118 8.81 -3.46 -9.37
C GLU A 118 9.39 -2.53 -8.30
N THR A 119 9.67 -1.29 -8.68
CA THR A 119 9.95 -0.22 -7.73
C THR A 119 9.01 0.93 -7.99
N GLY A 120 8.68 1.70 -6.96
CA GLY A 120 7.81 2.84 -7.17
C GLY A 120 7.97 3.93 -6.15
N LEU A 121 7.33 5.04 -6.47
CA LEU A 121 7.17 6.20 -5.63
C LEU A 121 5.68 6.41 -5.42
N GLU A 122 5.30 6.67 -4.17
CA GLU A 122 3.94 6.91 -3.78
C GLU A 122 3.87 8.14 -2.87
N LEU A 123 2.88 8.99 -3.10
CA LEU A 123 2.56 10.10 -2.23
C LEU A 123 1.25 9.79 -1.51
N LYS A 124 1.30 9.66 -0.19
CA LYS A 124 0.13 9.38 0.65
C LYS A 124 -0.29 10.60 1.44
N TRP A 125 -1.58 10.89 1.42
CA TRP A 125 -2.25 11.84 2.30
C TRP A 125 -3.18 11.09 3.24
N SER A 126 -2.74 10.92 4.48
CA SER A 126 -3.52 10.29 5.54
C SER A 126 -4.35 11.32 6.28
N GLY A 127 -5.65 11.06 6.42
CA GLY A 127 -6.54 11.73 7.38
C GLY A 127 -6.92 10.74 8.48
N PHE A 128 -6.65 11.11 9.73
CA PHE A 128 -7.08 10.31 10.89
C PHE A 128 -8.49 10.72 11.27
N ASN A 129 -9.41 9.76 11.38
CA ASN A 129 -10.81 10.05 11.67
C ASN A 129 -11.03 10.52 13.12
N HIS A 130 -10.11 10.21 14.03
CA HIS A 130 -10.17 10.56 15.46
C HIS A 130 -8.77 10.86 16.03
N SER A 131 -8.71 11.57 17.17
CA SER A 131 -7.48 11.73 17.95
C SER A 131 -7.10 10.37 18.53
N PHE A 132 -6.12 9.73 17.91
CA PHE A 132 -5.66 8.40 18.29
C PHE A 132 -4.42 8.55 19.19
N GLU A 133 -4.42 7.90 20.36
CA GLU A 133 -3.15 7.52 20.99
C GLU A 133 -2.51 6.51 20.05
N ARG A 134 -1.47 6.96 19.35
CA ARG A 134 -0.71 6.10 18.42
C ARG A 134 -0.45 4.77 19.12
N ALA A 135 -0.66 3.67 18.40
CA ALA A 135 -0.03 2.40 18.73
C ALA A 135 1.43 2.71 19.06
N SER A 136 2.04 1.95 19.97
CA SER A 136 3.35 2.22 20.58
C SER A 136 4.52 2.58 19.64
N VAL A 137 4.31 2.46 18.33
CA VAL A 137 5.20 2.93 17.27
C VAL A 137 5.01 4.44 17.01
N ASP A 138 6.02 5.25 17.32
CA ASP A 138 5.98 6.66 16.97
C ASP A 138 6.28 6.86 15.47
N HIS A 139 5.33 7.44 14.74
CA HIS A 139 5.47 7.75 13.32
C HIS A 139 5.82 9.24 13.14
N PRO A 140 7.10 9.62 12.97
CA PRO A 140 7.46 11.00 12.73
C PRO A 140 6.84 11.48 11.41
N LYS A 141 6.28 12.69 11.44
CA LYS A 141 5.50 13.26 10.35
C LYS A 141 6.42 13.99 9.39
N ALA A 142 6.26 13.77 8.08
CA ALA A 142 6.99 14.52 7.05
C ALA A 142 6.41 15.95 6.91
N PHE A 143 5.12 16.04 6.60
CA PHE A 143 4.40 17.31 6.47
C PHE A 143 2.97 17.17 7.01
N GLY A 144 2.51 18.09 7.87
CA GLY A 144 1.14 18.12 8.37
C GLY A 144 0.99 18.24 9.90
N SER A 145 -0.24 18.12 10.39
CA SER A 145 -0.61 18.23 11.82
C SER A 145 -1.06 16.88 12.39
N ASP A 146 -1.62 16.83 13.61
CA ASP A 146 -2.23 15.60 14.17
C ASP A 146 -3.46 15.10 13.40
N GLN A 147 -4.01 15.92 12.52
CA GLN A 147 -5.26 15.63 11.79
C GLN A 147 -5.01 15.16 10.34
N GLY A 148 -3.81 15.37 9.82
CA GLY A 148 -3.46 14.89 8.49
C GLY A 148 -1.98 14.96 8.20
N VAL A 149 -1.46 13.94 7.53
CA VAL A 149 -0.05 13.79 7.19
C VAL A 149 0.09 13.49 5.70
N LEU A 150 0.94 14.26 5.03
CA LEU A 150 1.40 14.00 3.67
C LEU A 150 2.82 13.43 3.73
N ALA A 151 3.04 12.26 3.13
CA ALA A 151 4.35 11.61 3.14
C ALA A 151 4.64 10.89 1.81
N PRO A 152 5.86 11.06 1.25
CA PRO A 152 6.33 10.26 0.14
C PRO A 152 6.92 8.93 0.62
N TYR A 153 6.71 7.88 -0.18
CA TYR A 153 7.18 6.52 0.06
C TYR A 153 7.87 5.98 -1.19
N LEU A 154 9.05 5.39 -1.02
CA LEU A 154 9.65 4.53 -2.04
C LEU A 154 9.41 3.10 -1.62
N PHE A 155 9.02 2.27 -2.60
CA PHE A 155 8.85 0.85 -2.36
C PHE A 155 9.61 0.01 -3.39
N VAL A 156 9.90 -1.21 -2.96
CA VAL A 156 10.30 -2.31 -3.82
C VAL A 156 9.29 -3.43 -3.61
N SER A 157 8.65 -3.88 -4.68
CA SER A 157 7.66 -4.95 -4.67
C SER A 157 8.24 -6.19 -5.33
N TYR A 158 7.96 -7.34 -4.73
CA TYR A 158 8.23 -8.65 -5.31
C TYR A 158 6.92 -9.44 -5.46
N GLN A 159 6.68 -9.94 -6.67
CA GLN A 159 5.51 -10.74 -7.00
C GLN A 159 5.77 -12.24 -6.78
N PHE A 160 4.90 -12.89 -6.00
CA PHE A 160 4.93 -14.31 -5.73
C PHE A 160 3.98 -15.07 -6.68
N GLY A 161 4.55 -15.69 -7.71
CA GLY A 161 3.80 -16.51 -8.68
C GLY A 161 3.50 -15.74 -9.97
N GLY A 162 3.57 -16.48 -11.09
CA GLY A 162 3.52 -16.00 -12.48
C GLY A 162 4.57 -14.95 -12.85
N GLY A 163 4.77 -14.75 -14.15
CA GLY A 163 5.60 -13.70 -14.72
C GLY A 163 4.81 -13.03 -15.83
N LYS A 164 5.20 -11.80 -16.20
CA LYS A 164 4.71 -11.15 -17.42
C LYS A 164 5.20 -11.98 -18.62
N GLU A 165 4.32 -12.76 -19.25
CA GLU A 165 4.55 -13.27 -20.61
C GLU A 165 4.15 -12.21 -21.65
#